data_AF-A0A7J8ZFT3-F1
#
_entry.id   AF-A0A7J8ZFT3-F1
#
_cell.length_a   1.000
_cell.length_b   1.000
_cell.length_c   1.000
_cell.angle_alpha   90.00
_cell.angle_beta   90.00
_cell.angle_gamma   90.00
#
_symmetry.space_group_name_H-M   'P 1'
#
loop_
_entity.id
_entity.type
_entity.pdbx_description
1 polymer ?
#
loop_
_entity_poly.entity_id
_entity_poly.type
_entity_poly.pdbx_seq_one_letter_code
_entity_poly.pdbx_strand_id
1 'polypeptide(L)'
;MFGYDFWYQPRHKTMISSSFGAPTAFTQGFHLQHVAEGLYGRYLHVYSWPDGELKQTLDLGGTGLMPLEVAISVKPLKVQNWILTELPGFITDILISLDDRFLYFANWLHGDIRQYNIDPRNLVLVGQVWVGGLIQKGSPLAAMTEDGKTWQSDVLEIQIDIDTEKGGLKINLNFFVDFGAEPDGPCLAHEMRYPGGD
;
A
#
# COMPACT_ATOMS: atom_id res chain seq x y z
N MET A 1 -4.25 -13.67 17.97
CA MET A 1 -3.75 -13.45 16.60
C MET A 1 -4.79 -12.59 15.91
N PHE A 2 -4.40 -11.43 15.39
CA PHE A 2 -5.31 -10.50 14.71
C PHE A 2 -4.96 -10.56 13.22
N GLY A 3 -5.79 -11.28 12.44
CA GLY A 3 -5.64 -11.33 10.99
C GLY A 3 -6.02 -9.99 10.36
N TYR A 4 -5.45 -9.68 9.20
CA TYR A 4 -5.85 -8.53 8.40
C TYR A 4 -6.61 -8.99 7.16
N ASP A 5 -5.89 -9.49 6.15
CA ASP A 5 -6.46 -10.01 4.91
C ASP A 5 -5.98 -11.44 4.63
N PHE A 6 -6.57 -12.09 3.63
CA PHE A 6 -6.18 -13.40 3.17
C PHE A 6 -6.45 -13.59 1.68
N TRP A 7 -5.58 -14.36 1.03
CA TRP A 7 -5.81 -14.87 -0.32
C TRP A 7 -5.60 -16.37 -0.35
N TYR A 8 -6.36 -17.07 -1.18
CA TYR A 8 -6.22 -18.51 -1.39
C TYR A 8 -6.02 -18.86 -2.86
N GLN A 9 -5.23 -19.90 -3.09
CA GLN A 9 -4.97 -20.46 -4.42
C GLN A 9 -5.51 -21.89 -4.47
N PRO A 10 -6.75 -22.11 -4.97
CA PRO A 10 -7.43 -23.40 -4.91
C PRO A 10 -6.64 -24.55 -5.55
N ARG A 11 -5.94 -24.29 -6.65
CA ARG A 11 -5.13 -25.30 -7.36
C ARG A 11 -3.99 -25.85 -6.49
N HIS A 12 -3.46 -25.03 -5.59
CA HIS A 12 -2.37 -25.38 -4.69
C HIS A 12 -2.87 -25.70 -3.28
N LYS A 13 -4.19 -25.72 -3.04
CA LYS A 13 -4.79 -26.00 -1.73
C LYS A 13 -4.14 -25.20 -0.60
N THR A 14 -3.85 -23.92 -0.87
CA THR A 14 -3.10 -23.05 0.04
C THR A 14 -3.85 -21.74 0.22
N MET A 15 -3.90 -21.26 1.46
CA MET A 15 -4.32 -19.90 1.81
C MET A 15 -3.18 -19.22 2.56
N ILE A 16 -2.96 -17.94 2.30
CA ILE A 16 -2.04 -17.09 3.05
C ILE A 16 -2.86 -15.97 3.67
N SER A 17 -2.67 -15.71 4.96
CA SER A 17 -3.25 -14.54 5.63
C SER A 17 -2.17 -13.66 6.24
N SER A 18 -2.41 -12.36 6.22
CA SER A 18 -1.58 -11.36 6.90
C SER A 18 -2.05 -11.11 8.33
N SER A 19 -1.17 -10.50 9.13
CA SER A 19 -1.47 -10.09 10.51
C SER A 19 -1.50 -8.56 10.64
N PHE A 20 -2.44 -8.04 11.43
CA PHE A 20 -2.47 -6.64 11.86
C PHE A 20 -2.06 -6.49 13.34
N GLY A 21 -2.37 -5.35 13.96
CA GLY A 21 -2.29 -5.17 15.42
C GLY A 21 -3.59 -5.52 16.16
N ALA A 22 -3.51 -5.57 17.49
CA ALA A 22 -4.71 -5.68 18.34
C ALA A 22 -5.58 -4.42 18.20
N PRO A 23 -6.93 -4.50 18.15
CA PRO A 23 -7.83 -3.35 18.07
C PRO A 23 -7.48 -2.25 19.06
N THR A 24 -7.24 -2.61 20.33
CA THR A 24 -6.87 -1.67 21.39
C THR A 24 -5.59 -0.86 21.11
N ALA A 25 -4.69 -1.38 20.27
CA ALA A 25 -3.43 -0.72 19.93
C ALA A 25 -3.55 0.30 18.79
N PHE A 26 -4.52 0.15 17.88
CA PHE A 26 -4.65 1.01 16.69
C PHE A 26 -5.91 1.90 16.69
N THR A 27 -6.97 1.56 17.43
CA THR A 27 -8.20 2.38 17.47
C THR A 27 -8.03 3.72 18.19
N GLN A 28 -6.93 3.92 18.90
CA GLN A 28 -6.59 5.16 19.60
C GLN A 28 -5.56 6.02 18.84
N GLY A 29 -5.37 5.73 17.55
CA GLY A 29 -4.32 6.34 16.73
C GLY A 29 -2.98 5.61 16.83
N PHE A 30 -2.04 5.98 15.97
CA PHE A 30 -0.70 5.40 15.94
C PHE A 30 0.16 5.91 17.11
N HIS A 31 0.78 4.99 17.85
CA HIS A 31 1.69 5.30 18.94
C HIS A 31 3.01 4.55 18.76
N LEU A 32 4.14 5.26 18.72
CA LEU A 32 5.47 4.63 18.57
C LEU A 32 5.76 3.60 19.66
N GLN A 33 5.27 3.80 20.88
CA GLN A 33 5.50 2.87 21.98
C GLN A 33 4.88 1.49 21.71
N HIS A 34 3.71 1.44 21.06
CA HIS A 34 3.05 0.19 20.67
C HIS A 34 3.88 -0.62 19.67
N VAL A 35 4.73 0.05 18.86
CA VAL A 35 5.70 -0.62 17.98
C VAL A 35 6.76 -1.34 18.81
N ALA A 36 7.35 -0.65 19.80
CA ALA A 36 8.37 -1.23 20.67
C ALA A 36 7.82 -2.37 21.55
N GLU A 37 6.55 -2.29 21.92
CA GLU A 37 5.83 -3.31 22.70
C GLU A 37 5.37 -4.52 21.85
N GLY A 38 5.57 -4.47 20.53
CA GLY A 38 5.21 -5.56 19.61
C GLY A 38 3.71 -5.73 19.40
N LEU A 39 2.93 -4.66 19.56
CA LEU A 39 1.46 -4.69 19.43
C LEU A 39 0.97 -4.67 17.98
N TYR A 40 1.87 -4.47 17.02
CA TYR A 40 1.61 -4.56 15.59
C TYR A 40 2.11 -5.89 15.01
N GLY A 41 1.25 -6.56 14.24
CA GLY A 41 1.57 -7.83 13.59
C GLY A 41 2.71 -7.72 12.60
N ARG A 42 3.40 -8.84 12.37
CA ARG A 42 4.57 -8.95 11.48
C ARG A 42 4.69 -10.32 10.82
N TYR A 43 3.59 -11.05 10.80
CA TYR A 43 3.56 -12.45 10.43
C TYR A 43 2.70 -12.66 9.19
N LEU A 44 3.13 -13.58 8.32
CA LEU A 44 2.25 -14.24 7.37
C LEU A 44 1.96 -15.65 7.86
N HIS A 45 0.73 -16.09 7.70
CA HIS A 45 0.28 -17.41 8.10
C HIS A 45 -0.13 -18.20 6.87
N VAL A 46 0.47 -19.37 6.65
CA VAL A 46 0.17 -20.26 5.53
C VAL A 46 -0.69 -21.40 6.05
N TYR A 47 -1.87 -21.56 5.48
CA TYR A 47 -2.83 -22.60 5.81
C TYR A 47 -3.02 -23.54 4.63
N SER A 48 -3.35 -24.79 4.94
CA SER A 48 -4.02 -25.66 3.98
C SER A 48 -5.42 -25.14 3.68
N TRP A 49 -5.86 -25.29 2.42
CA TRP A 49 -7.18 -24.89 1.95
C TRP A 49 -7.83 -26.03 1.17
N PRO A 50 -9.11 -26.36 1.40
CA PRO A 50 -10.05 -25.70 2.32
C PRO A 50 -9.98 -26.20 3.78
N ASP A 51 -9.08 -27.14 4.08
CA ASP A 51 -9.06 -27.85 5.38
C ASP A 51 -8.74 -26.94 6.59
N GLY A 52 -8.11 -25.78 6.36
CA GLY A 52 -7.91 -24.73 7.37
C GLY A 52 -6.78 -25.00 8.37
N GLU A 53 -5.97 -26.05 8.17
CA GLU A 53 -4.83 -26.36 9.05
C GLU A 53 -3.69 -25.36 8.82
N LEU A 54 -3.20 -24.70 9.88
CA LEU A 54 -2.01 -23.84 9.83
C LEU A 54 -0.76 -24.69 9.56
N LYS A 55 -0.11 -24.46 8.41
CA LYS A 55 1.10 -25.17 8.00
C LYS A 55 2.37 -24.43 8.37
N GLN A 56 2.37 -23.11 8.29
CA GLN A 56 3.57 -22.31 8.52
C GLN A 56 3.23 -20.91 9.03
N THR A 57 4.12 -20.35 9.85
CA THR A 57 4.15 -18.92 10.16
C THR A 57 5.50 -18.36 9.72
N LEU A 58 5.45 -17.29 8.93
CA LEU A 58 6.62 -16.55 8.45
C LEU A 58 6.74 -15.27 9.28
N ASP A 59 7.86 -15.10 10.00
CA ASP A 59 8.20 -13.83 10.69
C ASP A 59 8.91 -12.91 9.70
N LEU A 60 8.33 -11.73 9.44
CA LEU A 60 8.89 -10.74 8.52
C LEU A 60 9.90 -9.80 9.20
N GLY A 61 10.17 -10.00 10.49
CA GLY A 61 11.17 -9.24 11.26
C GLY A 61 10.69 -7.86 11.69
N GLY A 62 11.57 -7.12 12.38
CA GLY A 62 11.25 -5.81 12.97
C GLY A 62 10.98 -4.69 11.97
N THR A 63 11.28 -4.90 10.69
CA THR A 63 10.99 -3.96 9.59
C THR A 63 9.77 -4.37 8.76
N GLY A 64 9.21 -5.57 9.00
CA GLY A 64 8.04 -6.10 8.30
C GLY A 64 6.75 -5.97 9.12
N LEU A 65 6.57 -4.83 9.78
CA LEU A 65 5.40 -4.55 10.63
C LEU A 65 4.18 -4.19 9.77
N MET A 66 3.01 -4.62 10.22
CA MET A 66 1.71 -4.46 9.57
C MET A 66 1.75 -4.91 8.10
N PRO A 67 2.06 -6.19 7.82
CA PRO A 67 2.14 -6.70 6.47
C PRO A 67 0.76 -6.88 5.84
N LEU A 68 0.05 -5.79 5.55
CA LEU A 68 -1.32 -5.78 5.01
C LEU A 68 -1.41 -6.63 3.75
N GLU A 69 -0.95 -6.04 2.64
CA GLU A 69 -0.82 -6.67 1.33
C GLU A 69 0.65 -6.75 0.95
N VAL A 70 1.25 -7.94 1.02
CA VAL A 70 2.69 -8.13 0.76
C VAL A 70 2.91 -8.71 -0.63
N ALA A 71 3.27 -7.85 -1.57
CA ALA A 71 3.62 -8.26 -2.94
C ALA A 71 5.01 -7.77 -3.40
N ILE A 72 5.39 -6.53 -3.08
CA ILE A 72 6.60 -5.88 -3.61
C ILE A 72 7.30 -5.07 -2.51
N SER A 73 8.64 -5.14 -2.45
CA SER A 73 9.43 -4.32 -1.51
C SER A 73 9.70 -2.93 -2.08
N VAL A 74 9.38 -1.90 -1.31
CA VAL A 74 9.63 -0.49 -1.65
C VAL A 74 10.79 0.04 -0.82
N LYS A 75 11.81 0.59 -1.48
CA LYS A 75 12.95 1.21 -0.80
C LYS A 75 12.48 2.41 0.04
N PRO A 76 12.88 2.51 1.31
CA PRO A 76 12.66 3.72 2.11
C PRO A 76 13.28 4.96 1.46
N LEU A 77 12.63 6.11 1.65
CA LEU A 77 13.14 7.40 1.18
C LEU A 77 13.84 8.12 2.32
N LYS A 78 15.03 8.68 2.07
CA LYS A 78 15.64 9.63 3.01
C LYS A 78 14.81 10.91 3.05
N VAL A 79 14.55 11.42 4.24
CA VAL A 79 13.66 12.57 4.44
C VAL A 79 14.24 13.55 5.45
N GLN A 80 13.83 14.82 5.34
CA GLN A 80 14.06 15.85 6.36
C GLN A 80 12.75 16.22 7.04
N ASN A 81 12.87 16.76 8.27
CA ASN A 81 11.74 17.21 9.09
C ASN A 81 10.71 16.12 9.39
N TRP A 82 11.19 14.87 9.47
CA TRP A 82 10.45 13.71 9.94
C TRP A 82 11.06 13.23 11.26
N ILE A 83 10.27 12.51 12.07
CA ILE A 83 10.75 11.97 13.35
C ILE A 83 11.86 10.92 13.16
N LEU A 84 11.95 10.30 11.98
CA LEU A 84 12.99 9.35 11.58
C LEU A 84 13.81 9.88 10.40
N THR A 85 14.99 9.30 10.17
CA THR A 85 15.86 9.64 9.03
C THR A 85 15.35 9.13 7.69
N GLU A 86 14.48 8.13 7.72
CA GLU A 86 13.91 7.49 6.54
C GLU A 86 12.39 7.34 6.69
N LEU A 87 11.68 7.49 5.57
CA LEU A 87 10.25 7.23 5.45
C LEU A 87 10.07 5.88 4.73
N PRO A 88 9.61 4.82 5.42
CA PRO A 88 9.39 3.53 4.80
C PRO A 88 8.24 3.59 3.79
N GLY A 89 8.22 2.67 2.84
CA GLY A 89 7.00 2.40 2.08
C GLY A 89 5.92 1.85 3.01
N PHE A 90 4.67 2.20 2.74
CA PHE A 90 3.50 1.72 3.48
C PHE A 90 2.42 1.36 2.48
N ILE A 91 2.50 0.14 1.97
CA ILE A 91 1.55 -0.40 1.01
C ILE A 91 0.28 -0.79 1.76
N THR A 92 -0.85 -0.20 1.39
CA THR A 92 -2.14 -0.45 2.03
C THR A 92 -3.03 -1.35 1.19
N ASP A 93 -2.97 -1.20 -0.13
CA ASP A 93 -3.86 -1.88 -1.07
C ASP A 93 -3.07 -2.37 -2.28
N ILE A 94 -3.42 -3.56 -2.77
CA ILE A 94 -2.94 -4.11 -4.04
C ILE A 94 -4.13 -4.46 -4.94
N LEU A 95 -3.91 -4.39 -6.25
CA LEU A 95 -4.86 -4.84 -7.26
C LEU A 95 -4.08 -5.59 -8.35
N ILE A 96 -4.61 -6.70 -8.83
CA ILE A 96 -4.05 -7.44 -9.97
C ILE A 96 -4.99 -7.27 -11.16
N SER A 97 -4.43 -6.99 -12.35
CA SER A 97 -5.22 -6.90 -13.57
C SER A 97 -5.90 -8.24 -13.88
N LEU A 98 -7.10 -8.20 -14.47
CA LEU A 98 -7.87 -9.42 -14.79
C LEU A 98 -7.17 -10.38 -15.77
N ASP A 99 -6.17 -9.89 -16.52
CA ASP A 99 -5.34 -10.68 -17.41
C ASP A 99 -4.02 -11.17 -16.76
N ASP A 100 -3.87 -11.00 -15.43
CA ASP A 100 -2.73 -11.40 -14.62
C ASP A 100 -1.37 -10.81 -15.08
N ARG A 101 -1.38 -9.71 -15.85
CA ARG A 101 -0.16 -9.09 -16.39
C ARG A 101 0.43 -8.01 -15.49
N PHE A 102 -0.42 -7.33 -14.73
CA PHE A 102 0.00 -6.18 -13.93
C PHE A 102 -0.48 -6.28 -12.49
N LEU A 103 0.39 -5.86 -11.58
CA LEU A 103 0.04 -5.57 -10.20
C LEU A 103 0.14 -4.07 -9.96
N TYR A 104 -0.88 -3.53 -9.31
CA TYR A 104 -0.95 -2.16 -8.86
C TYR A 104 -0.92 -2.13 -7.34
N PHE A 105 -0.34 -1.09 -6.77
CA PHE A 105 -0.46 -0.86 -5.33
C PHE A 105 -0.50 0.62 -4.97
N ALA A 106 -1.16 0.93 -3.85
CA ALA A 106 -1.14 2.23 -3.22
C ALA A 106 -0.10 2.25 -2.09
N ASN A 107 0.86 3.17 -2.17
CA ASN A 107 1.91 3.36 -1.18
C ASN A 107 1.67 4.66 -0.41
N TRP A 108 0.89 4.51 0.66
CA TRP A 108 0.18 5.59 1.31
C TRP A 108 1.09 6.65 1.94
N LEU A 109 2.18 6.26 2.62
CA LEU A 109 3.11 7.22 3.23
C LEU A 109 3.87 8.05 2.18
N HIS A 110 4.34 7.40 1.12
CA HIS A 110 5.06 8.09 0.05
C HIS A 110 4.09 8.92 -0.80
N GLY A 111 2.83 8.47 -0.94
CA GLY A 111 1.83 9.13 -1.76
C GLY A 111 1.99 8.80 -3.23
N ASP A 112 2.24 7.54 -3.56
CA ASP A 112 2.34 7.10 -4.94
C ASP A 112 1.58 5.80 -5.22
N ILE A 113 1.09 5.69 -6.45
CA ILE A 113 0.52 4.47 -7.00
C ILE A 113 1.49 3.92 -8.02
N ARG A 114 1.77 2.62 -7.94
CA ARG A 114 2.70 1.94 -8.83
C ARG A 114 2.01 0.86 -9.63
N GLN A 115 2.51 0.62 -10.84
CA GLN A 115 2.14 -0.48 -11.71
C GLN A 115 3.41 -1.29 -12.03
N TYR A 116 3.36 -2.59 -11.76
CA TYR A 116 4.42 -3.54 -12.08
C TYR A 116 3.94 -4.54 -13.12
N ASN A 117 4.78 -4.83 -14.11
CA ASN A 117 4.66 -6.07 -14.87
C ASN A 117 5.03 -7.23 -13.94
N ILE A 118 4.16 -8.23 -13.82
CA ILE A 118 4.32 -9.37 -12.92
C ILE A 118 4.64 -10.69 -13.63
N ASP A 119 5.15 -10.66 -14.87
CA ASP A 119 5.81 -11.83 -15.47
C ASP A 119 6.90 -12.30 -14.49
N PRO A 120 6.83 -13.56 -13.98
CA PRO A 120 7.81 -14.09 -13.04
C PRO A 120 9.26 -14.04 -13.55
N ARG A 121 9.46 -13.92 -14.87
CA ARG A 121 10.77 -13.81 -15.51
C ARG A 121 11.27 -12.37 -15.60
N ASN A 122 10.39 -11.38 -15.47
CA ASN A 122 10.70 -9.97 -15.68
C ASN A 122 9.79 -9.05 -14.85
N LEU A 123 9.88 -9.17 -13.52
CA LEU A 123 9.19 -8.28 -12.59
C LEU A 123 9.79 -6.87 -12.67
N VAL A 124 9.05 -5.91 -13.21
CA VAL A 124 9.57 -4.55 -13.44
C VAL A 124 8.51 -3.47 -13.20
N LEU A 125 8.91 -2.35 -12.60
CA LEU A 125 8.09 -1.15 -12.46
C LEU A 125 7.89 -0.53 -13.85
N VAL A 126 6.63 -0.45 -14.31
CA VAL A 126 6.28 0.07 -15.64
C VAL A 126 5.49 1.38 -15.58
N GLY A 127 4.94 1.73 -14.42
CA GLY A 127 4.22 2.98 -14.23
C GLY A 127 4.25 3.44 -12.77
N GLN A 128 4.31 4.75 -12.56
CA GLN A 128 4.25 5.39 -11.25
C GLN A 128 3.63 6.77 -11.37
N VAL A 129 2.69 7.08 -10.48
CA VAL A 129 2.14 8.43 -10.33
C VAL A 129 2.13 8.83 -8.87
N TRP A 130 2.37 10.12 -8.60
CA TRP A 130 2.35 10.69 -7.26
C TRP A 130 0.99 11.33 -7.00
N VAL A 131 0.34 10.90 -5.92
CA VAL A 131 -1.01 11.27 -5.49
C VAL A 131 -1.03 11.27 -3.96
N GLY A 132 -0.99 12.47 -3.36
CA GLY A 132 -1.06 12.65 -1.92
C GLY A 132 0.23 12.32 -1.17
N GLY A 133 0.07 11.69 -0.01
CA GLY A 133 1.14 11.27 0.89
C GLY A 133 1.83 12.40 1.67
N LEU A 134 2.84 12.03 2.45
CA LEU A 134 3.54 12.99 3.31
C LEU A 134 4.55 13.87 2.55
N ILE A 135 4.89 13.50 1.32
CA ILE A 135 5.91 14.17 0.48
C ILE A 135 5.26 15.23 -0.43
N GLN A 136 4.05 15.69 -0.15
CA GLN A 136 3.34 16.65 -0.98
C GLN A 136 3.79 18.10 -0.78
N LYS A 137 3.66 18.96 -1.80
CA LYS A 137 3.95 20.39 -1.69
C LYS A 137 3.16 21.05 -0.55
N GLY A 138 3.84 21.85 0.25
CA GLY A 138 3.27 22.49 1.43
C GLY A 138 3.33 21.63 2.71
N SER A 139 3.68 20.34 2.59
CA SER A 139 4.06 19.53 3.74
C SER A 139 5.33 20.07 4.39
N PRO A 140 5.51 19.94 5.73
CA PRO A 140 6.79 20.22 6.38
C PRO A 140 7.87 19.18 6.01
N LEU A 141 7.47 17.99 5.53
CA LEU A 141 8.35 16.88 5.17
C LEU A 141 8.76 16.96 3.69
N ALA A 142 10.05 16.75 3.42
CA ALA A 142 10.57 16.66 2.05
C ALA A 142 11.47 15.43 1.89
N ALA A 143 11.37 14.76 0.74
CA ALA A 143 12.25 13.67 0.38
C ALA A 143 13.58 14.20 -0.16
N MET A 144 14.65 13.41 0.01
CA MET A 144 16.01 13.75 -0.42
C MET A 144 16.49 12.81 -1.52
N THR A 145 17.15 13.38 -2.53
CA THR A 145 17.95 12.65 -3.52
C THR A 145 19.33 12.28 -2.97
N GLU A 146 20.07 11.43 -3.68
CA GLU A 146 21.42 10.99 -3.26
C GLU A 146 22.43 12.15 -3.17
N ASP A 147 22.28 13.19 -3.99
CA ASP A 147 23.07 14.43 -3.97
C ASP A 147 22.59 15.44 -2.93
N GLY A 148 21.59 15.09 -2.11
CA GLY A 148 21.12 15.89 -0.98
C GLY A 148 20.09 16.97 -1.33
N LYS A 149 19.61 17.01 -2.58
CA LYS A 149 18.54 17.93 -2.99
C LYS A 149 17.19 17.45 -2.46
N THR A 150 16.38 18.38 -1.98
CA THR A 150 15.02 18.08 -1.52
C THR A 150 13.99 18.20 -2.63
N TRP A 151 12.92 17.41 -2.54
CA TRP A 151 11.78 17.48 -3.44
C TRP A 151 10.46 17.11 -2.74
N GLN A 152 9.36 17.59 -3.31
CA GLN A 152 7.99 17.30 -2.93
C GLN A 152 7.14 17.10 -4.19
N SER A 153 6.11 16.26 -4.12
CA SER A 153 5.18 15.98 -5.22
C SER A 153 4.13 17.08 -5.38
N ASP A 154 3.74 17.31 -6.64
CA ASP A 154 2.53 18.05 -6.97
C ASP A 154 1.33 17.10 -6.84
N VAL A 155 0.39 17.39 -5.92
CA VAL A 155 -0.72 16.47 -5.57
C VAL A 155 -2.04 16.90 -6.20
N LEU A 156 -2.81 15.90 -6.65
CA LEU A 156 -4.19 15.99 -7.09
C LEU A 156 -4.94 14.72 -6.63
N GLU A 157 -6.19 14.80 -6.17
CA GLU A 157 -7.07 13.60 -5.96
C GLU A 157 -7.81 13.29 -7.27
N ILE A 158 -7.75 12.06 -7.80
CA ILE A 158 -7.93 11.89 -9.26
C ILE A 158 -8.38 10.50 -9.71
N GLN A 159 -8.79 10.42 -10.99
CA GLN A 159 -8.75 9.21 -11.80
C GLN A 159 -7.39 9.04 -12.49
N ILE A 160 -6.97 7.78 -12.70
CA ILE A 160 -5.72 7.44 -13.37
C ILE A 160 -6.03 6.67 -14.67
N ASP A 161 -5.52 7.17 -15.79
CA ASP A 161 -5.49 6.48 -17.08
C ASP A 161 -4.35 5.45 -17.08
N ILE A 162 -4.64 4.25 -17.55
CA ILE A 162 -3.70 3.11 -17.55
C ILE A 162 -3.44 2.66 -18.99
N ASP A 163 -2.17 2.56 -19.38
CA ASP A 163 -1.78 1.85 -20.61
C ASP A 163 -1.68 0.34 -20.30
N THR A 164 -2.71 -0.41 -20.72
CA THR A 164 -2.82 -1.86 -20.49
C THR A 164 -1.98 -2.70 -21.45
N GLU A 165 -1.40 -2.10 -22.49
CA GLU A 165 -0.60 -2.84 -23.48
C GLU A 165 0.88 -2.77 -23.12
N LYS A 166 1.39 -1.55 -22.91
CA LYS A 166 2.82 -1.30 -22.68
C LYS A 166 3.16 -1.09 -21.20
N GLY A 167 2.15 -0.90 -20.36
CA GLY A 167 2.33 -0.36 -19.02
C GLY A 167 2.52 1.15 -19.05
N GLY A 168 2.07 1.82 -17.98
CA GLY A 168 2.13 3.25 -17.84
C GLY A 168 0.91 3.78 -17.10
N LEU A 169 1.15 4.73 -16.20
CA LEU A 169 0.12 5.42 -15.44
C LEU A 169 0.16 6.91 -15.77
N LYS A 170 -1.01 7.51 -15.96
CA LYS A 170 -1.15 8.96 -16.15
C LYS A 170 -2.36 9.48 -15.40
N ILE A 171 -2.21 10.64 -14.77
CA ILE A 171 -3.30 11.35 -14.12
C ILE A 171 -4.30 11.86 -15.17
N ASN A 172 -5.59 11.54 -15.03
CA ASN A 172 -6.65 12.17 -15.80
C ASN A 172 -7.06 13.51 -15.16
N LEU A 173 -6.52 14.60 -15.68
CA LEU A 173 -6.80 15.96 -15.19
C LEU A 173 -8.22 16.46 -15.46
N ASN A 174 -9.02 15.74 -16.26
CA ASN A 174 -10.40 16.13 -16.57
C ASN A 174 -11.42 15.50 -15.62
N PHE A 175 -10.99 14.66 -14.68
CA PHE A 175 -11.87 13.97 -13.74
C PHE A 175 -11.43 14.23 -12.29
N PHE A 176 -12.37 14.73 -11.49
CA PHE A 176 -12.18 15.04 -10.08
C PHE A 176 -13.50 14.81 -9.34
N VAL A 177 -13.44 14.18 -8.16
CA VAL A 177 -14.58 14.05 -7.25
C VAL A 177 -14.14 14.59 -5.90
N ASP A 178 -14.87 15.60 -5.41
CA ASP A 178 -14.58 16.27 -4.14
C ASP A 178 -15.60 15.84 -3.08
N PHE A 179 -15.13 15.18 -2.03
CA PHE A 179 -15.96 14.81 -0.88
C PHE A 179 -15.93 15.87 0.25
N GLY A 180 -15.27 17.01 0.03
CA GLY A 180 -15.14 18.08 1.02
C GLY A 180 -16.41 18.90 1.24
N ALA A 181 -17.32 18.91 0.26
CA ALA A 181 -18.55 19.71 0.25
C ALA A 181 -19.83 18.89 0.50
N GLU A 182 -19.70 17.70 1.07
CA GLU A 182 -20.86 16.85 1.39
C GLU A 182 -21.83 17.52 2.40
N PRO A 183 -23.14 17.24 2.34
CA PRO A 183 -24.17 17.97 3.11
C PRO A 183 -23.95 18.01 4.62
N ASP A 184 -23.32 16.98 5.18
CA ASP A 184 -23.06 16.81 6.61
C ASP A 184 -21.59 17.08 6.99
N GLY A 185 -20.81 17.67 6.06
CA GLY A 185 -19.40 17.98 6.22
C GLY A 185 -18.47 17.02 5.45
N PRO A 186 -17.16 17.31 5.42
CA PRO A 186 -16.19 16.57 4.61
C PRO A 186 -16.19 15.06 4.89
N CYS A 187 -16.16 14.26 3.83
CA CYS A 187 -16.12 12.80 3.89
C CYS A 187 -14.79 12.26 3.31
N LEU A 188 -14.42 11.04 3.70
CA LEU A 188 -13.24 10.32 3.19
C LEU A 188 -13.68 9.11 2.38
N ALA A 189 -13.16 8.98 1.16
CA ALA A 189 -13.29 7.76 0.38
C ALA A 189 -12.39 6.65 0.94
N HIS A 190 -12.82 5.39 0.82
CA HIS A 190 -12.05 4.23 1.25
C HIS A 190 -12.00 3.16 0.15
N GLU A 191 -13.15 2.57 -0.18
CA GLU A 191 -13.25 1.49 -1.16
C GLU A 191 -14.19 1.89 -2.30
N MET A 192 -13.84 1.49 -3.53
CA MET A 192 -14.64 1.73 -4.72
C MET A 192 -15.04 0.39 -5.34
N ARG A 193 -16.29 0.30 -5.80
CA ARG A 193 -16.79 -0.87 -6.53
C ARG A 193 -17.43 -0.46 -7.85
N TYR A 194 -17.03 -1.12 -8.96
CA TYR A 194 -17.63 -0.84 -10.26
C TYR A 194 -18.99 -1.54 -10.42
N PRO A 195 -20.00 -0.87 -11.00
CA PRO A 195 -21.27 -1.53 -11.32
C PRO A 195 -21.03 -2.71 -12.27
N GLY A 196 -21.32 -3.93 -11.82
CA GLY A 196 -21.11 -5.17 -12.59
C GLY A 196 -19.87 -5.97 -12.22
N GLY A 197 -19.07 -5.50 -11.25
CA GLY A 197 -17.85 -6.17 -10.76
C GLY A 197 -16.58 -5.45 -11.19
N ASP A 198 -15.52 -5.66 -10.40
CA ASP A 198 -14.16 -5.16 -10.56
C ASP A 198 -13.14 -6.30 -10.56
#